data_AF-A0AAD6A6P6-F1
#
_entry.id   AF-A0AAD6A6P6-F1
#
_cell.length_a   1.000
_cell.length_b   1.000
_cell.length_c   1.000
_cell.angle_alpha   90.00
_cell.angle_beta   90.00
_cell.angle_gamma   90.00
#
_symmetry.space_group_name_H-M   'P 1'
#
loop_
_entity.id
_entity.type
_entity.pdbx_description
1 polymer ?
#
loop_
_entity_poly.entity_id
_entity_poly.type
_entity_poly.pdbx_seq_one_letter_code
_entity_poly.pdbx_strand_id
1 'polypeptide(L)'
;MTFINEGNPNYVDKLVNFEKVRMIAKTVKIVRGCRSQPYVPSSPQRGLADRMFLEGPSNRISTCSEYSLPLRSPSNIRHYIQNLKVVDNQRKLTQLSRTLEC
;
A
#
# COMPACT_ATOMS: atom_id res chain seq x y z
N MET A 1 -14.78 9.17 -8.53
CA MET A 1 -15.72 8.12 -9.02
C MET A 1 -17.14 8.39 -8.54
N THR A 2 -17.40 8.43 -7.23
CA THR A 2 -18.76 8.66 -6.67
C THR A 2 -19.45 9.92 -7.19
N PHE A 3 -18.82 11.09 -7.06
CA PHE A 3 -19.40 12.34 -7.57
C PHE A 3 -19.65 12.34 -9.09
N ILE A 4 -18.81 11.67 -9.87
CA ILE A 4 -19.03 11.54 -11.32
C ILE A 4 -20.26 10.64 -11.57
N ASN A 5 -20.42 9.57 -10.78
CA ASN A 5 -21.53 8.65 -10.91
C ASN A 5 -22.87 9.27 -10.52
N GLU A 6 -22.91 9.96 -9.38
CA GLU A 6 -24.13 10.56 -8.83
C GLU A 6 -24.48 11.88 -9.51
N GLY A 7 -23.49 12.69 -9.84
CA GLY A 7 -23.68 14.01 -10.46
C GLY A 7 -23.97 13.98 -11.96
N ASN A 8 -23.88 12.82 -12.63
CA ASN A 8 -24.14 12.69 -14.07
C ASN A 8 -25.11 11.53 -14.35
N PRO A 9 -26.21 11.77 -15.09
CA PRO A 9 -27.13 10.71 -15.46
C PRO A 9 -26.47 9.70 -16.41
N ASN A 10 -26.89 8.44 -16.34
CA ASN A 10 -26.38 7.38 -17.23
C ASN A 10 -26.86 7.56 -18.67
N TYR A 11 -28.02 8.19 -18.87
CA TYR A 11 -28.63 8.45 -20.16
C TYR A 11 -29.02 9.92 -20.28
N VAL A 12 -28.89 10.47 -21.48
CA VAL A 12 -29.39 11.80 -21.87
C VAL A 12 -30.16 11.59 -23.17
N ASP A 13 -31.42 12.02 -23.22
CA ASP A 13 -32.29 11.86 -24.39
C ASP A 13 -32.35 10.41 -24.93
N LYS A 14 -32.46 9.43 -24.01
CA LYS A 14 -32.47 7.97 -24.29
C LYS A 14 -31.17 7.43 -24.90
N LEU A 15 -30.13 8.25 -25.03
CA LEU A 15 -28.80 7.84 -25.46
C LEU A 15 -27.86 7.71 -24.26
N VAL A 16 -26.88 6.81 -24.36
CA VAL A 16 -25.86 6.65 -23.32
C VAL A 16 -25.06 7.93 -23.17
N ASN A 17 -24.85 8.38 -21.93
CA ASN A 17 -24.05 9.55 -21.63
C ASN A 17 -22.55 9.23 -21.76
N PHE A 18 -22.00 9.37 -22.97
CA PHE A 18 -20.59 9.15 -23.23
C PHE A 18 -19.67 10.14 -22.50
N GLU A 19 -20.17 11.32 -22.15
CA GLU A 19 -19.40 12.28 -21.35
C GLU A 19 -19.13 11.70 -19.94
N LYS A 20 -20.16 11.13 -19.29
CA LYS A 20 -20.00 10.40 -18.03
C LYS A 20 -19.02 9.23 -18.17
N VAL A 21 -19.18 8.41 -19.21
CA VAL A 21 -18.29 7.26 -19.47
C VAL A 21 -16.84 7.73 -19.64
N ARG A 22 -16.62 8.82 -20.36
CA ARG A 22 -15.29 9.42 -20.55
C ARG A 22 -14.70 9.93 -19.24
N MET A 23 -15.48 10.58 -18.39
CA MET A 23 -15.03 11.04 -17.06
C MET A 23 -14.62 9.86 -16.16
N ILE A 24 -15.40 8.77 -16.16
CA ILE A 24 -15.07 7.54 -15.44
C ILE A 24 -13.79 6.91 -15.99
N ALA A 25 -13.69 6.77 -17.32
CA ALA A 25 -12.52 6.20 -17.99
C ALA A 25 -11.23 6.96 -17.68
N LYS A 26 -11.28 8.31 -17.63
CA LYS A 26 -10.14 9.14 -17.19
C LYS A 26 -9.69 8.78 -15.77
N THR A 27 -10.62 8.61 -14.84
CA THR A 27 -10.30 8.23 -13.46
C THR A 27 -9.64 6.85 -13.39
N VAL A 28 -10.17 5.87 -14.14
CA VAL A 28 -9.57 4.52 -14.24
C VAL A 28 -8.17 4.57 -14.88
N LYS A 29 -7.98 5.41 -15.91
CA LYS A 29 -6.68 5.60 -16.57
C LYS A 29 -5.63 6.12 -15.59
N ILE A 30 -5.99 7.01 -14.68
CA ILE A 30 -5.09 7.50 -13.62
C ILE A 30 -4.62 6.34 -12.73
N VAL A 31 -5.54 5.50 -12.25
CA VAL A 31 -5.20 4.33 -11.41
C VAL A 31 -4.28 3.36 -12.15
N ARG A 32 -4.54 3.10 -13.43
CA ARG A 32 -3.64 2.31 -14.28
C ARG A 32 -2.27 2.97 -14.41
N GLY A 33 -2.21 4.29 -14.57
CA GLY A 33 -0.96 5.06 -14.59
C GLY A 33 -0.14 4.89 -13.31
N CYS A 34 -0.78 4.96 -12.14
CA CYS A 34 -0.14 4.75 -10.83
C CYS A 34 0.44 3.34 -10.65
N ARG A 35 -0.07 2.35 -11.40
CA ARG A 35 0.36 0.93 -11.35
C ARG A 35 1.09 0.49 -12.63
N SER A 36 1.51 1.44 -13.46
CA SER A 36 2.07 1.16 -14.78
C SER A 36 3.44 0.50 -14.74
N GLN A 37 4.16 0.65 -13.62
CA GLN A 37 5.44 0.00 -13.38
C GLN A 37 5.34 -0.98 -12.21
N PRO A 38 6.05 -2.12 -12.26
CA PRO A 38 6.14 -3.02 -11.13
C PRO A 38 6.82 -2.32 -9.95
N TYR A 39 6.39 -2.65 -8.73
CA TYR A 39 7.07 -2.19 -7.53
C TYR A 39 8.46 -2.83 -7.46
N VAL A 40 9.51 -2.03 -7.65
CA VAL A 40 10.89 -2.43 -7.42
C VAL A 40 11.32 -1.84 -6.07
N PRO A 41 11.63 -2.68 -5.05
CA PRO A 41 12.12 -2.19 -3.77
C PRO A 41 13.44 -1.46 -4.00
N SER A 42 13.50 -0.16 -3.68
CA SER A 42 14.70 0.66 -3.80
C SER A 42 15.76 0.39 -2.72
N SER A 43 15.67 -0.72 -2.00
CA SER A 43 16.68 -1.10 -1.03
C SER A 43 17.95 -1.62 -1.73
N PRO A 44 19.16 -1.18 -1.33
CA PRO A 44 20.42 -1.65 -1.93
C PRO A 44 20.66 -3.17 -1.81
N GLN A 45 19.82 -3.88 -1.06
CA GLN A 45 20.05 -5.27 -0.66
C GLN A 45 19.46 -6.31 -1.62
N ARG A 46 18.70 -5.93 -2.65
CA ARG A 46 18.15 -6.91 -3.62
C ARG A 46 18.09 -6.45 -5.08
N GLY A 47 18.55 -5.25 -5.41
CA GLY A 47 18.42 -4.69 -6.76
C GLY A 47 19.57 -5.00 -7.73
N LEU A 48 20.70 -5.54 -7.28
CA LEU A 48 21.93 -5.65 -8.11
C LEU A 48 22.40 -7.08 -8.40
N ALA A 49 21.79 -8.10 -7.80
CA ALA A 49 22.25 -9.48 -8.00
C ALA A 49 21.76 -10.13 -9.31
N ASP A 50 20.74 -9.55 -9.98
CA ASP A 50 20.21 -10.11 -11.24
C ASP A 50 20.81 -9.46 -12.50
N ARG A 51 21.78 -8.54 -12.35
CA ARG A 51 22.38 -7.83 -13.50
C ARG A 51 23.90 -7.74 -13.55
N MET A 52 24.66 -8.09 -12.51
CA MET A 52 26.12 -8.07 -12.61
C MET A 52 26.77 -9.26 -11.87
N PHE A 53 27.15 -10.25 -12.68
CA PHE A 53 28.37 -11.03 -12.44
C PHE A 53 29.54 -10.04 -12.23
N LEU A 54 30.15 -10.00 -11.04
CA LEU A 54 31.59 -10.19 -10.76
C LEU A 54 31.93 -9.77 -9.32
N GLU A 55 32.58 -10.70 -8.60
CA GLU A 55 33.46 -10.59 -7.41
C GLU A 55 33.41 -9.40 -6.43
N GLY A 56 33.36 -9.74 -5.13
CA GLY A 56 33.95 -8.93 -4.05
C GLY A 56 33.30 -9.18 -2.67
N PRO A 57 34.04 -9.63 -1.63
CA PRO A 57 33.46 -9.84 -0.30
C PRO A 57 33.40 -8.50 0.46
N SER A 58 32.23 -7.85 0.45
CA SER A 58 31.99 -6.70 1.32
C SER A 58 31.46 -7.16 2.68
N ASN A 59 32.39 -7.55 3.56
CA ASN A 59 32.15 -7.61 5.00
C ASN A 59 31.80 -6.19 5.47
N ARG A 60 30.50 -5.88 5.57
CA ARG A 60 30.01 -4.69 6.28
C ARG A 60 29.06 -5.11 7.38
N ILE A 61 29.65 -5.26 8.56
CA ILE A 61 28.98 -5.47 9.84
C ILE A 61 27.96 -4.34 10.01
N SER A 62 26.68 -4.72 9.96
CA SER A 62 25.56 -3.86 10.31
C SER A 62 25.45 -3.84 11.83
N THR A 63 25.36 -2.64 12.41
CA THR A 63 25.07 -2.43 13.83
C THR A 63 23.59 -2.73 14.13
N CYS A 64 23.18 -3.98 13.94
CA CYS A 64 21.97 -4.50 14.55
C CYS A 64 22.38 -5.27 15.80
N SER A 65 21.86 -4.86 16.96
CA SER A 65 22.08 -5.57 18.22
C SER A 65 21.62 -7.03 18.11
N GLU A 66 22.52 -7.96 18.44
CA GLU A 66 22.35 -9.42 18.32
C GLU A 66 21.29 -10.02 19.25
N TYR A 67 20.66 -9.22 20.11
CA TYR A 67 19.65 -9.68 21.08
C TYR A 67 18.20 -9.75 20.56
N SER A 68 17.94 -9.54 19.25
CA SER A 68 16.58 -9.49 18.68
C SER A 68 16.26 -10.56 17.62
N LEU A 69 17.07 -11.61 17.54
CA LEU A 69 17.12 -12.51 16.39
C LEU A 69 15.93 -13.48 16.16
N PRO A 70 15.13 -13.94 17.14
CA PRO A 70 14.03 -14.88 16.82
C PRO A 70 12.77 -14.20 16.26
N LEU A 71 12.56 -12.91 16.54
CA LEU A 71 11.29 -12.22 16.22
C LEU A 71 11.26 -11.58 14.82
N ARG A 72 12.42 -11.33 14.20
CA ARG A 72 12.54 -10.64 12.91
C ARG A 72 12.63 -11.59 11.71
N SER A 73 11.91 -12.71 11.71
CA SER A 73 11.75 -13.44 10.45
C SER A 73 10.88 -12.60 9.51
N PRO A 74 11.27 -12.38 8.24
CA PRO A 74 10.45 -11.63 7.28
C PRO A 74 9.07 -12.28 7.08
N SER A 75 8.97 -13.58 7.35
CA SER A 75 7.71 -14.33 7.38
C SER A 75 6.81 -13.90 8.54
N ASN A 76 7.35 -13.77 9.76
CA ASN A 76 6.60 -13.30 10.93
C ASN A 76 6.17 -11.84 10.76
N ILE A 77 7.04 -11.00 10.20
CA ILE A 77 6.73 -9.59 9.91
C ILE A 77 5.61 -9.49 8.87
N ARG A 78 5.72 -10.26 7.77
CA ARG A 78 4.67 -10.31 6.74
C ARG A 78 3.34 -10.83 7.31
N HIS A 79 3.40 -11.90 8.10
CA HIS A 79 2.23 -12.47 8.74
C HIS A 79 1.55 -11.45 9.68
N TYR A 80 2.32 -10.70 10.48
CA TYR A 80 1.78 -9.64 11.33
C TYR A 80 1.11 -8.53 10.51
N ILE A 81 1.77 -8.01 9.46
CA ILE A 81 1.22 -6.96 8.59
C ILE A 81 -0.07 -7.40 7.89
N GLN A 82 -0.15 -8.67 7.48
CA GLN A 82 -1.33 -9.22 6.81
C GLN A 82 -2.50 -9.50 7.77
N ASN A 83 -2.24 -9.65 9.07
CA ASN A 83 -3.23 -10.06 10.07
C ASN A 83 -3.35 -9.04 11.22
N LEU A 84 -3.54 -7.77 10.89
CA LEU A 84 -3.70 -6.71 11.89
C LEU A 84 -5.00 -6.88 12.69
N LYS A 85 -4.90 -6.85 14.01
CA LYS A 85 -6.06 -6.76 14.92
C LYS A 85 -6.30 -5.29 15.26
N VAL A 86 -7.38 -4.72 14.72
CA VAL A 86 -7.71 -3.30 14.86
C VAL A 86 -9.00 -3.13 15.67
N VAL A 87 -9.09 -2.05 16.44
CA VAL A 87 -10.35 -1.61 17.07
C VAL A 87 -10.95 -0.53 16.17
N ASP A 88 -12.07 -0.84 15.53
CA ASP A 88 -12.85 0.07 14.66
C ASP A 88 -13.98 0.79 15.41
N ASN A 89 -14.39 0.26 16.57
CA ASN A 89 -15.41 0.88 17.42
C ASN A 89 -14.88 2.20 18.02
N GLN A 90 -15.23 3.30 17.36
CA GLN A 90 -14.81 4.64 17.76
C GLN A 90 -15.23 5.00 19.18
N ARG A 91 -16.42 4.60 19.64
CA ARG A 91 -16.90 4.90 21.00
C ARG A 91 -16.02 4.23 22.05
N LYS A 92 -15.68 2.96 21.85
CA LYS A 92 -14.77 2.20 22.71
C LYS A 92 -13.38 2.83 22.72
N LEU A 93 -12.85 3.20 21.55
CA LEU A 93 -11.54 3.84 21.43
C LEU A 93 -11.51 5.18 22.19
N THR A 94 -12.55 6.01 22.06
CA THR A 94 -12.68 7.26 22.81
C THR A 94 -12.78 7.04 24.32
N GLN A 95 -13.52 6.01 24.77
CA GLN A 95 -13.59 5.68 26.19
C GLN A 95 -12.22 5.29 26.75
N LEU A 96 -11.51 4.38 26.07
CA LEU A 96 -10.16 3.97 26.46
C LEU A 96 -9.19 5.15 26.52
N SER A 97 -9.27 6.06 25.54
CA SER A 97 -8.46 7.29 25.53
C SER A 97 -8.67 8.13 26.78
N ARG A 98 -9.92 8.37 27.18
CA ARG A 98 -10.23 9.16 28.38
C ARG A 98 -9.75 8.49 29.67
N THR A 99 -9.83 7.15 29.75
CA THR A 99 -9.35 6.39 30.91
C THR A 99 -7.84 6.48 31.09
N LEU A 100 -7.06 6.70 30.02
CA LEU A 100 -5.61 6.83 30.10
C LEU A 100 -5.12 8.20 30.59
N GLU A 101 -5.97 9.23 30.56
CA GLU A 101 -5.63 10.61 30.93
C GLU A 101 -6.06 10.99 32.36
N CYS A 102 -6.72 10.06 33.08
CA CYS A 102 -7.12 10.21 34.49
C CYS A 102 -6.12 9.53 35.42
#